data_AF-A0AAE0WRP3-F1
#
_entry.id   AF-A0AAE0WRP3-F1
#
_cell.length_a   1.000
_cell.length_b   1.000
_cell.length_c   1.000
_cell.angle_alpha   90.00
_cell.angle_beta   90.00
_cell.angle_gamma   90.00
#
_symmetry.space_group_name_H-M   'P 1'
#
loop_
_entity.id
_entity.type
_entity.pdbx_description
1 polymer ?
#
loop_
_entity_poly.entity_id
_entity_poly.type
_entity_poly.pdbx_seq_one_letter_code
_entity_poly.pdbx_strand_id
1 'polypeptide(L)'
;LRKLLKDQSSQVHQKEDYAVRFLLTESLDKQNPEFWLFETYTSAEATNKHTDESHFKTMTAAFQKEGILAKPPLVAKTSTVAGFDLDRKLL
;
A
#
# COMPACT_ATOMS: atom_id res chain seq x y z
N LEU A 1 -9.70 2.69 -9.44
CA LEU A 1 -8.40 2.63 -8.72
C LEU A 1 -8.42 3.34 -7.35
N ARG A 2 -8.60 4.67 -7.25
CA ARG A 2 -8.56 5.40 -5.95
C ARG A 2 -9.41 4.77 -4.84
N LYS A 3 -10.67 4.44 -5.14
CA LYS A 3 -11.57 3.80 -4.18
C LYS A 3 -11.03 2.44 -3.69
N LEU A 4 -10.61 1.57 -4.62
CA LEU A 4 -10.03 0.26 -4.28
C LEU A 4 -8.82 0.38 -3.36
N LEU A 5 -7.90 1.32 -3.63
CA LEU A 5 -6.72 1.54 -2.81
C LEU A 5 -7.07 2.12 -1.41
N LYS A 6 -8.07 3.01 -1.32
CA LYS A 6 -8.58 3.52 -0.03
C LYS A 6 -9.27 2.43 0.78
N ASP A 7 -10.06 1.58 0.13
CA ASP A 7 -10.73 0.45 0.77
C ASP A 7 -9.69 -0.56 1.27
N GLN A 8 -8.62 -0.82 0.50
CA GLN A 8 -7.49 -1.64 0.93
C GLN A 8 -6.83 -1.06 2.17
N SER A 9 -6.46 0.22 2.15
CA SER A 9 -5.85 0.90 3.30
C SER A 9 -6.72 0.82 4.56
N SER A 10 -8.04 0.97 4.41
CA SER A 10 -8.98 0.85 5.53
C SER A 10 -9.02 -0.56 6.10
N GLN A 11 -9.00 -1.58 5.23
CA GLN A 11 -9.00 -2.98 5.66
C GLN A 11 -7.69 -3.37 6.34
N VAL A 12 -6.54 -2.92 5.83
CA VAL A 12 -5.24 -3.10 6.48
C VAL A 12 -5.29 -2.52 7.88
N HIS A 13 -5.73 -1.26 8.02
CA HIS A 13 -5.79 -0.61 9.33
C HIS A 13 -6.70 -1.32 10.34
N GLN A 14 -7.81 -1.90 9.88
CA GLN A 14 -8.79 -2.56 10.73
C GLN A 14 -8.45 -4.02 11.06
N LYS A 15 -7.73 -4.72 10.17
CA LYS A 15 -7.58 -6.19 10.23
C LYS A 15 -6.13 -6.65 10.42
N GLU A 16 -5.16 -5.79 10.15
CA GLU A 16 -3.75 -6.13 10.22
C GLU A 16 -3.08 -5.35 11.35
N ASP A 17 -3.19 -5.87 12.57
CA ASP A 17 -2.56 -5.30 13.78
C ASP A 17 -1.02 -5.24 13.70
N TYR A 18 -0.44 -6.03 12.80
CA TYR A 18 0.99 -6.05 12.48
C TYR A 18 1.41 -5.03 11.40
N ALA A 19 0.47 -4.28 10.82
CA ALA A 19 0.75 -3.18 9.90
C ALA A 19 0.90 -1.86 10.67
N VAL A 20 2.13 -1.36 10.75
CA VAL A 20 2.49 -0.15 11.50
C VAL A 20 2.19 1.12 10.70
N ARG A 21 2.35 1.06 9.38
CA ARG A 21 2.14 2.20 8.48
C ARG A 21 1.60 1.70 7.15
N PHE A 22 0.59 2.38 6.63
CA PHE A 22 0.09 2.17 5.27
C PHE A 22 -0.28 3.53 4.67
N LEU A 23 0.61 4.09 3.85
CA LEU A 23 0.40 5.39 3.22
C LEU A 23 0.12 5.22 1.73
N LEU A 24 -1.03 5.72 1.30
CA LEU A 24 -1.38 5.90 -0.10
C LEU A 24 -1.09 7.35 -0.50
N THR A 25 -0.21 7.52 -1.47
CA THR A 25 0.09 8.83 -2.06
C THR A 25 -0.19 8.82 -3.55
N GLU A 26 -0.51 9.99 -4.09
CA GLU A 26 -0.80 10.19 -5.51
C GLU A 26 0.16 11.24 -6.06
N SER A 27 0.72 10.99 -7.24
CA SER A 27 1.63 11.94 -7.90
C SER A 27 0.86 13.18 -8.37
N LEU A 28 1.41 14.37 -8.11
CA LEU A 28 0.80 15.65 -8.47
C LEU A 28 1.11 16.08 -9.92
N ASP A 29 2.25 15.66 -10.47
CA ASP A 29 2.82 16.23 -11.70
C ASP A 29 2.70 15.30 -12.92
N LYS A 30 1.76 14.34 -12.89
CA LYS A 30 1.60 13.35 -13.97
C LYS A 30 0.24 13.49 -14.65
N GLN A 31 0.25 13.50 -15.98
CA GLN A 31 -0.98 13.41 -16.79
C GLN A 31 -1.79 12.15 -16.50
N ASN A 32 -1.11 11.04 -16.19
CA ASN A 32 -1.73 9.79 -15.77
C ASN A 32 -1.59 9.62 -14.26
N PRO A 33 -2.66 9.24 -13.52
CA PRO A 33 -2.56 9.00 -12.08
C PRO A 33 -1.54 7.91 -11.75
N GLU A 34 -0.55 8.25 -10.94
CA GLU A 34 0.43 7.31 -10.40
C GLU A 34 0.30 7.29 -8.88
N PHE A 35 0.19 6.09 -8.30
CA PHE A 35 -0.01 5.89 -6.87
C PHE A 35 1.20 5.18 -6.27
N TRP A 36 1.60 5.60 -5.07
CA TRP A 36 2.65 4.96 -4.29
C TRP A 36 2.11 4.52 -2.94
N LEU A 37 2.41 3.27 -2.60
CA LEU A 37 2.12 2.67 -1.31
C LEU A 37 3.41 2.60 -0.50
N PHE A 38 3.40 3.17 0.71
CA PHE A 38 4.49 3.03 1.66
C PHE A 38 3.98 2.27 2.87
N GLU A 39 4.43 1.03 2.99
CA GLU A 39 3.94 0.07 3.95
C GLU A 39 5.06 -0.29 4.93
N THR A 40 4.75 -0.38 6.21
CA THR A 40 5.69 -0.80 7.26
C THR A 40 5.00 -1.84 8.13
N TYR A 41 5.67 -2.96 8.31
CA TYR A 41 5.18 -4.09 9.09
C TYR A 41 6.14 -4.38 10.24
N THR A 42 5.65 -5.07 11.27
CA THR A 42 6.45 -5.40 12.46
C THR A 42 7.57 -6.40 12.18
N SER A 43 7.47 -7.20 11.10
CA SER A 43 8.51 -8.14 10.69
C SER A 43 8.46 -8.50 9.20
N ALA A 44 9.45 -9.27 8.73
CA ALA A 44 9.46 -9.82 7.38
C ALA A 44 8.33 -10.85 7.17
N GLU A 45 8.04 -11.66 8.18
CA GLU A 45 6.93 -12.61 8.19
C GLU A 45 5.59 -11.89 8.10
N ALA A 46 5.43 -10.78 8.83
CA ALA A 46 4.24 -9.93 8.76
C ALA A 46 4.03 -9.34 7.35
N THR A 47 5.12 -8.98 6.66
CA THR A 47 5.05 -8.54 5.25
C THR A 47 4.55 -9.66 4.33
N ASN A 48 4.98 -10.91 4.54
CA ASN A 48 4.49 -12.04 3.76
C ASN A 48 3.01 -12.32 4.07
N LYS A 49 2.64 -12.27 5.35
CA LYS A 49 1.26 -12.41 5.80
C LYS A 49 0.33 -11.42 5.10
N HIS A 50 0.72 -10.14 4.99
CA HIS A 50 -0.04 -9.13 4.25
C HIS A 50 -0.39 -9.58 2.82
N THR A 51 0.56 -10.15 2.09
CA THR A 51 0.32 -10.62 0.72
C THR A 51 -0.59 -11.83 0.62
N ASP A 52 -0.76 -12.56 1.74
CA ASP A 52 -1.64 -13.70 1.84
C ASP A 52 -3.08 -13.36 2.25
N GLU A 53 -3.31 -12.14 2.73
CA GLU A 53 -4.61 -11.69 3.19
C GLU A 53 -5.67 -11.61 2.06
N SER A 54 -6.91 -11.94 2.43
CA SER A 54 -8.03 -12.01 1.47
C SER A 54 -8.32 -10.69 0.77
N HIS A 55 -8.20 -9.55 1.47
CA HIS A 55 -8.43 -8.23 0.90
C HIS A 55 -7.31 -7.81 -0.06
N PHE A 56 -6.06 -8.17 0.21
CA PHE A 56 -4.95 -7.98 -0.73
C PHE A 56 -5.17 -8.79 -2.02
N LYS A 57 -5.53 -10.08 -1.90
CA LYS A 57 -5.84 -10.95 -3.05
C LYS A 57 -7.04 -10.42 -3.86
N THR A 58 -8.06 -9.91 -3.18
CA THR A 58 -9.23 -9.31 -3.84
C THR A 58 -8.85 -8.06 -4.65
N MET A 59 -8.06 -7.16 -4.06
CA MET A 59 -7.59 -5.95 -4.75
C MET A 59 -6.72 -6.29 -5.97
N THR A 60 -5.76 -7.20 -5.82
CA THR A 60 -4.86 -7.60 -6.90
C THR A 60 -5.60 -8.33 -8.03
N ALA A 61 -6.59 -9.17 -7.72
CA ALA A 61 -7.46 -9.79 -8.71
C ALA A 61 -8.28 -8.74 -9.48
N ALA A 62 -8.78 -7.69 -8.81
CA ALA A 62 -9.49 -6.59 -9.47
C ALA A 62 -8.57 -5.85 -10.46
N PHE A 63 -7.30 -5.60 -10.09
CA PHE A 63 -6.32 -4.99 -11.00
C PHE A 63 -6.10 -5.79 -12.27
N GLN A 64 -5.99 -7.11 -12.15
CA GLN A 64 -5.78 -8.01 -13.28
C GLN A 64 -7.04 -8.13 -14.15
N LYS A 65 -8.20 -8.40 -13.54
CA LYS A 65 -9.46 -8.62 -14.26
C LYS A 65 -9.90 -7.40 -15.06
N GLU A 66 -9.75 -6.22 -14.49
CA GLU A 66 -10.21 -4.96 -15.09
C GLU A 66 -9.12 -4.26 -15.90
N GLY A 67 -7.90 -4.81 -15.96
CA GLY A 67 -6.79 -4.20 -16.70
C GLY A 67 -6.45 -2.79 -16.21
N ILE A 68 -6.64 -2.51 -14.92
CA ILE A 68 -6.60 -1.14 -14.35
C ILE A 68 -5.20 -0.54 -14.44
N LEU A 69 -4.17 -1.38 -14.36
CA LEU A 69 -2.79 -0.92 -14.32
C LEU A 69 -2.19 -0.89 -15.73
N ALA A 70 -1.65 0.26 -16.12
CA ALA A 70 -0.94 0.43 -17.38
C ALA A 70 0.37 -0.37 -17.47
N LYS A 71 0.94 -0.74 -16.31
CA LYS A 71 2.14 -1.56 -16.15
C LYS A 71 2.04 -2.38 -14.86
N PRO A 72 2.74 -3.52 -14.74
CA PRO A 72 2.85 -4.23 -13.47
C PRO A 72 3.34 -3.31 -12.34
N PRO A 73 2.85 -3.46 -11.10
CA PRO A 73 3.32 -2.66 -9.98
C PRO A 73 4.78 -2.98 -9.68
N LEU A 74 5.57 -1.95 -9.40
CA LEU A 74 6.92 -2.12 -8.86
C LEU A 74 6.81 -2.34 -7.35
N VAL A 75 7.35 -3.47 -6.86
CA VAL A 75 7.34 -3.83 -5.45
C VAL A 75 8.78 -4.02 -4.98
N ALA A 76 9.16 -3.33 -3.90
CA ALA A 76 10.47 -3.46 -3.28
C ALA A 76 10.32 -3.67 -1.78
N LYS A 77 10.99 -4.70 -1.23
CA LYS A 77 11.13 -4.89 0.22
C LYS A 77 12.34 -4.10 0.69
N THR A 78 12.16 -3.29 1.73
CA THR A 78 13.21 -2.40 2.25
C THR A 78 13.29 -2.52 3.77
N SER A 79 14.45 -2.18 4.34
CA SER A 79 14.62 -1.96 5.78
C SER A 79 14.98 -0.49 6.02
N THR A 80 14.40 0.09 7.06
CA THR A 80 14.72 1.48 7.45
C THR A 80 16.13 1.50 8.04
N VAL A 81 17.04 2.23 7.40
CA VAL A 81 18.43 2.43 7.89
C VAL A 81 18.55 3.73 8.68
N ALA A 82 17.80 4.77 8.30
CA ALA A 82 17.71 6.06 9.00
C ALA A 82 16.41 6.78 8.61
N GLY A 83 15.90 7.67 9.46
CA GLY A 83 14.72 8.50 9.16
C GLY A 83 14.13 9.21 10.37
N PHE A 84 13.11 10.03 10.13
CA PHE A 84 12.27 10.66 11.15
C PHE A 84 10.79 10.57 10.70
N ASP A 85 9.85 10.49 11.64
CA ASP A 85 8.41 10.64 11.37
C ASP A 85 7.93 11.82 12.22
N LEU A 86 7.77 12.99 11.58
CA LEU A 86 7.24 14.18 12.25
C LEU A 86 5.72 14.01 12.36
N ASP A 87 5.16 14.43 13.50
CA ASP A 87 3.71 14.36 13.75
C ASP A 87 2.94 14.89 12.53
N ARG A 88 2.14 14.01 11.93
CA ARG A 88 1.54 14.21 10.59
C ARG A 88 0.42 15.26 10.59
N LYS A 89 0.11 15.85 11.75
CA LYS A 89 -0.73 17.07 11.85
C LYS A 89 -0.08 18.31 11.23
N LEU A 90 1.22 18.25 10.93
CA LEU A 90 2.00 19.37 10.38
C LEU A 90 2.03 19.40 8.84
N LEU A 91 1.28 18.53 8.16
CA LEU A 91 1.13 18.48 6.70
C LEU A 91 -0.32 18.74 6.28
#